data_AF-A0A160TFT8-F1
#
_entry.id   AF-A0A160TFT8-F1
#
_cell.length_a   1.000
_cell.length_b   1.000
_cell.length_c   1.000
_cell.angle_alpha   90.00
_cell.angle_beta   90.00
_cell.angle_gamma   90.00
#
_symmetry.space_group_name_H-M   'P 1'
#
loop_
_entity.id
_entity.type
_entity.pdbx_description
1 polymer ?
#
loop_
_entity_poly.entity_id
_entity_poly.type
_entity_poly.pdbx_seq_one_letter_code
_entity_poly.pdbx_strand_id
1 'polypeptide(L)'
;MPHHIFYSWQSDTDNRIGRGFIQHALDRAIRAVNADADVDPADRNVQADRDTVGISGMPPLADTIFGKIDRAVAFLSDLTHVAKRAKGQLSPNPNVLLEHGWALKSRGWARMIGVMNTAMGHPDEHPLPFDLTHFKRPILFHCPPDSTDEDRQAARLGLQKDLESALRLILDDEVLRAAQPPE
;
A
#
# COMPACT_ATOMS: atom_id res chain seq x y z
N MET A 1 -14.57 11.76 10.59
CA MET A 1 -13.62 12.32 9.58
C MET A 1 -13.40 11.31 8.43
N PRO A 2 -12.77 11.65 7.28
CA PRO A 2 -12.44 10.62 6.28
C PRO A 2 -11.53 9.52 6.86
N HIS A 3 -11.76 8.29 6.44
CA HIS A 3 -10.87 7.16 6.72
C HIS A 3 -9.68 7.19 5.74
N HIS A 4 -8.47 7.19 6.27
CA HIS A 4 -7.27 7.26 5.43
C HIS A 4 -6.61 5.90 5.23
N ILE A 5 -6.26 5.60 3.98
CA ILE A 5 -5.33 4.52 3.65
C ILE A 5 -3.98 5.16 3.41
N PHE A 6 -3.01 4.91 4.29
CA PHE A 6 -1.66 5.44 4.08
C PHE A 6 -0.92 4.58 3.05
N TYR A 7 -0.49 5.19 1.96
CA TYR A 7 0.28 4.55 0.91
C TYR A 7 1.76 4.94 1.02
N SER A 8 2.57 3.97 1.45
CA SER A 8 4.02 4.00 1.48
C SER A 8 4.59 3.54 0.14
N TRP A 9 5.35 4.42 -0.52
CA TRP A 9 5.79 4.26 -1.91
C TRP A 9 7.28 4.53 -2.09
N GLN A 10 7.84 4.13 -3.24
CA GLN A 10 9.23 4.40 -3.62
C GLN A 10 9.35 5.06 -5.01
N SER A 11 10.44 5.81 -5.23
CA SER A 11 10.75 6.51 -6.49
C SER A 11 11.83 5.83 -7.34
N ASP A 12 12.39 4.72 -6.89
CA ASP A 12 13.49 4.02 -7.56
C ASP A 12 13.06 3.36 -8.88
N THR A 13 11.78 3.02 -9.03
CA THR A 13 11.20 2.51 -10.29
C THR A 13 10.48 3.60 -11.09
N ASP A 14 10.39 3.44 -12.42
CA ASP A 14 9.65 4.35 -13.28
C ASP A 14 8.18 4.49 -12.82
N ASN A 15 7.68 5.74 -12.82
CA ASN A 15 6.37 6.07 -12.29
C ASN A 15 5.21 5.34 -13.00
N ARG A 16 5.40 4.90 -14.26
CA ARG A 16 4.41 4.14 -15.04
C ARG A 16 4.29 2.69 -14.59
N ILE A 17 5.25 2.16 -13.82
CA ILE A 17 5.26 0.77 -13.34
C ILE A 17 5.38 0.64 -11.81
N GLY A 18 5.68 1.74 -11.11
CA GLY A 18 5.79 1.83 -9.65
C GLY A 18 4.75 2.77 -9.05
N ARG A 19 5.22 3.84 -8.37
CA ARG A 19 4.37 4.76 -7.60
C ARG A 19 3.07 5.16 -8.28
N GLY A 20 3.15 5.69 -9.51
CA GLY A 20 1.98 6.20 -10.24
C GLY A 20 1.02 5.10 -10.68
N PHE A 21 1.54 3.93 -11.03
CA PHE A 21 0.75 2.75 -11.37
C PHE A 21 -0.08 2.29 -10.16
N ILE A 22 0.57 2.09 -9.01
CA ILE A 22 -0.06 1.61 -7.79
C ILE A 22 -1.05 2.66 -7.25
N GLN A 23 -0.67 3.94 -7.22
CA GLN A 23 -1.58 5.02 -6.81
C GLN A 23 -2.87 5.00 -7.64
N HIS A 24 -2.75 4.85 -8.96
CA HIS A 24 -3.92 4.82 -9.83
C HIS A 24 -4.83 3.61 -9.55
N ALA A 25 -4.25 2.44 -9.29
CA ALA A 25 -5.01 1.26 -8.91
C ALA A 25 -5.72 1.47 -7.55
N LEU A 26 -5.01 2.03 -6.55
CA LEU A 26 -5.55 2.36 -5.24
C LEU A 26 -6.70 3.37 -5.33
N ASP A 27 -6.52 4.47 -6.05
CA ASP A 27 -7.55 5.51 -6.21
C ASP A 27 -8.83 4.94 -6.83
N ARG A 28 -8.71 4.02 -7.80
CA ARG A 28 -9.87 3.38 -8.41
C ARG A 28 -10.53 2.35 -7.48
N ALA A 29 -9.74 1.59 -6.71
CA ALA A 29 -10.26 0.69 -5.69
C ALA A 29 -11.04 1.46 -4.62
N ILE A 30 -10.49 2.56 -4.10
CA ILE A 30 -11.17 3.44 -3.14
C ILE A 30 -12.46 4.01 -3.72
N ARG A 31 -12.45 4.46 -4.98
CA ARG A 31 -13.67 4.94 -5.64
C ARG A 31 -14.74 3.87 -5.72
N ALA A 32 -14.38 2.62 -6.01
CA ALA A 32 -15.31 1.50 -6.05
C ALA A 32 -15.89 1.20 -4.66
N VAL A 33 -15.06 1.18 -3.62
CA VAL A 33 -15.48 1.02 -2.22
C VAL A 33 -16.44 2.14 -1.80
N ASN A 34 -16.11 3.40 -2.06
CA ASN A 34 -16.96 4.53 -1.68
C ASN A 34 -18.28 4.60 -2.47
N ALA A 35 -18.31 4.04 -3.69
CA ALA A 35 -19.51 4.00 -4.53
C ALA A 35 -20.47 2.87 -4.16
N ASP A 36 -20.04 1.94 -3.31
CA ASP A 36 -20.86 0.80 -2.90
C ASP A 36 -22.04 1.25 -2.04
N ALA A 37 -23.25 0.95 -2.51
CA ALA A 37 -24.49 1.32 -1.84
C ALA A 37 -24.82 0.44 -0.64
N ASP A 38 -24.13 -0.69 -0.45
CA ASP A 38 -24.36 -1.63 0.65
C ASP A 38 -23.46 -1.37 1.87
N VAL A 39 -22.43 -0.52 1.72
CA VAL A 39 -21.56 -0.05 2.82
C VAL A 39 -22.24 1.10 3.57
N ASP A 40 -22.20 1.17 4.91
CA ASP A 40 -22.81 2.29 5.64
C ASP A 40 -22.26 3.64 5.14
N PRO A 41 -23.10 4.66 4.86
CA PRO A 41 -22.66 6.00 4.46
C PRO A 41 -21.57 6.60 5.36
N ALA A 42 -21.54 6.26 6.65
CA ALA A 42 -20.49 6.67 7.59
C ALA A 42 -19.09 6.14 7.20
N ASP A 43 -19.02 5.01 6.47
CA ASP A 43 -17.77 4.36 6.05
C ASP A 43 -17.34 4.71 4.62
N ARG A 44 -18.20 5.40 3.84
CA ARG A 44 -17.95 5.75 2.43
C ARG A 44 -17.04 6.96 2.22
N ASN A 45 -16.28 7.36 3.23
CA ASN A 45 -15.37 8.50 3.15
C ASN A 45 -13.92 8.04 3.22
N VAL A 46 -13.54 7.05 2.40
CA VAL A 46 -12.18 6.54 2.35
C VAL A 46 -11.34 7.35 1.36
N GLN A 47 -10.11 7.71 1.73
CA GLN A 47 -9.19 8.48 0.89
C GLN A 47 -7.75 7.95 1.00
N ALA A 48 -7.02 7.97 -0.11
CA ALA A 48 -5.60 7.69 -0.10
C ALA A 48 -4.84 8.87 0.52
N ASP A 49 -3.83 8.55 1.31
CA ASP A 49 -2.93 9.53 1.92
C ASP A 49 -1.47 9.05 1.79
N ARG A 50 -0.53 10.00 1.75
CA ARG A 50 0.92 9.72 1.60
C ARG A 50 1.77 10.91 2.01
N ASP A 51 3.05 10.67 2.25
CA ASP A 51 4.07 11.69 2.54
C ASP A 51 3.56 12.72 3.57
N THR A 52 3.86 14.00 3.34
CA THR A 52 3.35 15.15 4.09
C THR A 52 2.22 15.87 3.35
N VAL A 53 1.53 15.22 2.41
CA VAL A 53 0.39 15.83 1.70
C VAL A 53 -0.64 16.32 2.73
N GLY A 54 -1.16 17.53 2.52
CA GLY A 54 -2.14 18.17 3.40
C GLY A 54 -1.57 18.85 4.66
N ILE A 55 -0.25 18.82 4.88
CA ILE A 55 0.39 19.44 6.04
C ILE A 55 1.04 20.77 5.63
N SER A 56 0.79 21.83 6.42
CA SER A 56 1.30 23.18 6.15
C SER A 56 2.74 23.36 6.63
N GLY A 57 3.53 24.14 5.90
CA GLY A 57 4.88 24.54 6.28
C GLY A 57 5.94 23.47 6.04
N MET A 58 6.95 23.43 6.92
CA MET A 58 8.07 22.49 6.89
C MET A 58 8.03 21.61 8.14
N PRO A 59 7.10 20.64 8.22
CA PRO A 59 6.97 19.81 9.39
C PRO A 59 8.15 18.81 9.50
N PRO A 60 8.44 18.27 10.70
CA PRO A 60 9.38 17.16 10.83
C PRO A 60 8.87 15.96 10.03
N LEU A 61 9.57 15.60 8.95
CA LEU A 61 9.09 14.67 7.92
C LEU A 61 8.69 13.30 8.48
N ALA A 62 9.61 12.66 9.23
CA ALA A 62 9.40 11.33 9.78
C ALA A 62 8.26 11.29 10.80
N ASP A 63 8.27 12.19 11.79
CA ASP A 63 7.22 12.26 12.82
C ASP A 63 5.83 12.51 12.23
N THR A 64 5.77 13.32 11.17
CA THR A 64 4.53 13.61 10.45
C THR A 64 4.01 12.37 9.73
N ILE A 65 4.87 11.66 9.01
CA ILE A 65 4.51 10.42 8.32
C ILE A 65 4.04 9.37 9.33
N PHE A 66 4.78 9.17 10.42
CA PHE A 66 4.41 8.23 11.49
C PHE A 66 3.08 8.58 12.14
N GLY A 67 2.82 9.87 12.41
CA GLY A 67 1.54 10.32 12.93
C GLY A 67 0.36 10.07 11.97
N LYS A 68 0.59 10.17 10.66
CA LYS A 68 -0.41 9.83 9.64
C LYS A 68 -0.65 8.32 9.56
N ILE A 69 0.41 7.52 9.63
CA ILE A 69 0.33 6.05 9.70
C ILE A 69 -0.46 5.60 10.93
N ASP A 70 -0.22 6.19 12.10
CA ASP A 70 -0.88 5.83 13.35
C ASP A 70 -2.41 6.03 13.31
N ARG A 71 -2.88 6.96 12.47
CA ARG A 71 -4.30 7.28 12.28
C ARG A 71 -4.95 6.55 11.11
N ALA A 72 -4.16 5.90 10.25
CA ALA A 72 -4.67 5.26 9.04
C ALA A 72 -5.53 4.03 9.37
N VAL A 73 -6.61 3.79 8.62
CA VAL A 73 -7.44 2.59 8.77
C VAL A 73 -6.82 1.37 8.11
N ALA A 74 -6.02 1.59 7.07
CA ALA A 74 -5.20 0.58 6.42
C ALA A 74 -3.87 1.18 5.97
N PHE A 75 -2.87 0.33 5.80
CA PHE A 75 -1.54 0.71 5.33
C PHE A 75 -1.18 -0.11 4.09
N LEU A 76 -0.84 0.57 3.01
CA LEU A 76 -0.39 -0.03 1.76
C LEU A 76 1.11 0.23 1.57
N SER A 77 1.92 -0.81 1.40
CA SER A 77 3.35 -0.67 1.09
C SER A 77 3.71 -1.25 -0.28
N ASP A 78 4.47 -0.48 -1.06
CA ASP A 78 5.17 -0.95 -2.26
C ASP A 78 6.44 -1.73 -1.90
N LEU A 79 6.31 -3.06 -1.86
CA LEU A 79 7.39 -4.01 -1.56
C LEU A 79 8.16 -4.44 -2.81
N THR A 80 8.02 -3.72 -3.93
CA THR A 80 8.81 -3.95 -5.14
C THR A 80 10.30 -3.86 -4.83
N HIS A 81 11.08 -4.79 -5.37
CA HIS A 81 12.53 -4.77 -5.22
C HIS A 81 13.14 -3.59 -5.98
N VAL A 82 14.02 -2.85 -5.32
CA VAL A 82 14.69 -1.66 -5.88
C VAL A 82 16.20 -1.66 -5.68
N ALA A 83 16.70 -2.51 -4.79
CA ALA A 83 18.11 -2.58 -4.43
C ALA A 83 18.63 -4.02 -4.42
N LYS A 84 19.95 -4.15 -4.49
CA LYS A 84 20.66 -5.43 -4.38
C LYS A 84 21.57 -5.41 -3.16
N ARG A 85 21.43 -6.41 -2.28
CA ARG A 85 22.26 -6.60 -1.08
C ARG A 85 23.63 -7.15 -1.43
N ALA A 86 24.56 -7.13 -0.47
CA ALA A 86 25.96 -7.55 -0.65
C ALA A 86 26.13 -8.98 -1.21
N LYS A 87 25.23 -9.92 -0.87
CA LYS A 87 25.25 -11.31 -1.39
C LYS A 87 24.36 -11.51 -2.62
N GLY A 88 23.91 -10.41 -3.24
CA GLY A 88 23.16 -10.42 -4.48
C GLY A 88 21.65 -10.62 -4.38
N GLN A 89 21.10 -10.82 -3.18
CA GLN A 89 19.64 -10.85 -3.01
C GLN A 89 19.05 -9.46 -3.23
N LEU A 90 17.82 -9.41 -3.70
CA LEU A 90 17.10 -8.15 -3.88
C LEU A 90 16.47 -7.66 -2.58
N SER A 91 16.15 -6.37 -2.52
CA SER A 91 15.51 -5.73 -1.39
C SER A 91 14.52 -4.64 -1.84
N PRO A 92 13.39 -4.49 -1.14
CA PRO A 92 12.54 -3.31 -1.26
C PRO A 92 13.24 -2.04 -0.76
N ASN A 93 12.59 -0.90 -0.98
CA ASN A 93 13.08 0.41 -0.55
C ASN A 93 13.15 0.48 0.99
N PRO A 94 14.27 0.94 1.58
CA PRO A 94 14.45 0.96 3.03
C PRO A 94 13.49 1.92 3.77
N ASN A 95 13.06 3.02 3.16
CA ASN A 95 12.08 3.93 3.76
C ASN A 95 10.71 3.26 3.84
N VAL A 96 10.30 2.57 2.76
CA VAL A 96 9.06 1.79 2.76
C VAL A 96 9.10 0.69 3.82
N LEU A 97 10.23 0.00 3.98
CA LEU A 97 10.39 -1.02 5.03
C LEU A 97 10.31 -0.43 6.44
N LEU A 98 10.89 0.77 6.66
CA LEU A 98 10.79 1.48 7.94
C LEU A 98 9.35 1.85 8.27
N GLU A 99 8.62 2.43 7.32
CA GLU A 99 7.22 2.80 7.46
C GLU A 99 6.33 1.56 7.65
N HIS A 100 6.61 0.46 6.94
CA HIS A 100 5.92 -0.82 7.11
C HIS A 100 6.11 -1.37 8.53
N GLY A 101 7.33 -1.35 9.05
CA GLY A 101 7.61 -1.75 10.43
C GLY A 101 6.89 -0.88 11.45
N TRP A 102 6.83 0.43 11.22
CA TRP A 102 6.07 1.36 12.07
C TRP A 102 4.58 1.06 12.05
N ALA A 103 3.99 0.93 10.86
CA ALA A 103 2.58 0.61 10.65
C ALA A 103 2.22 -0.73 11.28
N LEU A 104 3.09 -1.73 11.15
CA LEU A 104 2.90 -3.02 11.81
C LEU A 104 2.82 -2.87 13.33
N LYS A 105 3.76 -2.12 13.92
CA LYS A 105 3.80 -1.85 15.36
C LYS A 105 2.55 -1.11 15.84
N SER A 106 2.01 -0.14 15.08
CA SER A 106 0.92 0.71 15.53
C SER A 106 -0.48 0.25 15.13
N ARG A 107 -0.63 -0.43 13.98
CA ARG A 107 -1.91 -0.82 13.39
C ARG A 107 -2.16 -2.33 13.38
N GLY A 108 -1.09 -3.12 13.54
CA GLY A 108 -1.13 -4.58 13.53
C GLY A 108 -1.36 -5.19 12.14
N TRP A 109 -1.15 -6.50 12.04
CA TRP A 109 -1.16 -7.24 10.77
C TRP A 109 -2.47 -7.13 9.98
N ALA A 110 -3.61 -7.07 10.66
CA ALA A 110 -4.93 -7.11 10.02
C ALA A 110 -5.22 -5.89 9.13
N ARG A 111 -4.45 -4.79 9.27
CA ARG A 111 -4.61 -3.55 8.49
C ARG A 111 -3.54 -3.36 7.41
N MET A 112 -2.65 -4.34 7.25
CA MET A 112 -1.49 -4.25 6.35
C MET A 112 -1.83 -4.84 4.98
N ILE A 113 -1.53 -4.09 3.92
CA ILE A 113 -1.58 -4.54 2.54
C ILE A 113 -0.20 -4.34 1.92
N GLY A 114 0.41 -5.41 1.42
CA GLY A 114 1.62 -5.33 0.61
C GLY A 114 1.26 -5.46 -0.87
N VAL A 115 1.93 -4.71 -1.73
CA VAL A 115 1.91 -4.92 -3.19
C VAL A 115 3.32 -5.05 -3.71
N MET A 116 3.50 -5.75 -4.83
CA MET A 116 4.82 -5.97 -5.41
C MET A 116 4.74 -6.16 -6.93
N ASN A 117 5.50 -5.35 -7.67
CA ASN A 117 5.72 -5.58 -9.10
C ASN A 117 6.78 -6.67 -9.29
N THR A 118 6.37 -7.85 -9.72
CA THR A 118 7.27 -9.01 -9.89
C THR A 118 8.21 -8.86 -11.08
N ALA A 119 8.01 -7.88 -11.96
CA ALA A 119 8.97 -7.55 -13.02
C ALA A 119 10.34 -7.12 -12.46
N MET A 120 10.40 -6.67 -11.20
CA MET A 120 11.66 -6.34 -10.52
C MET A 120 12.26 -7.51 -9.73
N GLY A 121 11.72 -8.72 -9.90
CA GLY A 121 12.16 -9.94 -9.24
C GLY A 121 11.03 -10.59 -8.45
N HIS A 122 10.77 -11.87 -8.72
CA HIS A 122 9.70 -12.61 -8.04
C HIS A 122 10.10 -12.96 -6.59
N PRO A 123 9.19 -12.88 -5.60
CA PRO A 123 9.52 -13.20 -4.21
C PRO A 123 9.86 -14.68 -3.96
N ASP A 124 9.52 -15.59 -4.89
CA ASP A 124 9.96 -17.00 -4.79
C ASP A 124 11.45 -17.18 -5.10
N GLU A 125 12.01 -16.34 -5.99
CA GLU A 125 13.43 -16.36 -6.36
C GLU A 125 14.26 -15.40 -5.50
N HIS A 126 13.65 -14.28 -5.12
CA HIS A 126 14.22 -13.23 -4.29
C HIS A 126 13.31 -12.95 -3.10
N PRO A 127 13.39 -13.79 -2.04
CA PRO A 127 12.55 -13.63 -0.87
C PRO A 127 12.65 -12.23 -0.26
N LEU A 128 11.49 -11.72 0.16
CA LEU A 128 11.41 -10.52 1.00
C LEU A 128 12.22 -10.70 2.30
N PRO A 129 12.55 -9.61 3.01
CA PRO A 129 13.16 -9.68 4.34
C PRO A 129 12.43 -10.67 5.26
N PHE A 130 13.15 -11.34 6.16
CA PHE A 130 12.63 -12.47 6.95
C PHE A 130 11.38 -12.12 7.79
N ASP A 131 11.27 -10.87 8.23
CA ASP A 131 10.09 -10.36 8.94
C ASP A 131 8.82 -10.34 8.08
N LEU A 132 8.95 -10.44 6.75
CA LEU A 132 7.87 -10.44 5.77
C LEU A 132 7.61 -11.82 5.14
N THR A 133 8.40 -12.85 5.48
CA THR A 133 8.28 -14.18 4.85
C THR A 133 7.30 -15.13 5.54
N HIS A 134 6.85 -14.81 6.77
CA HIS A 134 6.00 -15.69 7.59
C HIS A 134 4.53 -15.25 7.63
N PHE A 135 4.13 -14.34 6.74
CA PHE A 135 2.81 -13.72 6.72
C PHE A 135 2.16 -13.87 5.34
N LYS A 136 0.91 -13.42 5.22
CA LYS A 136 0.19 -13.41 3.94
C LYS A 136 1.03 -12.67 2.90
N ARG A 137 1.22 -13.29 1.73
CA ARG A 137 2.01 -12.68 0.64
C ARG A 137 1.42 -11.33 0.22
N PRO A 138 2.27 -10.40 -0.25
CA PRO A 138 1.77 -9.21 -0.93
C PRO A 138 0.96 -9.60 -2.17
N ILE A 139 0.08 -8.69 -2.59
CA ILE A 139 -0.60 -8.74 -3.88
C ILE A 139 0.47 -8.57 -4.96
N LEU A 140 0.58 -9.56 -5.84
CA LEU A 140 1.57 -9.57 -6.90
C LEU A 140 0.93 -9.06 -8.18
N PHE A 141 1.59 -8.13 -8.85
CA PHE A 141 1.28 -7.75 -10.21
C PHE A 141 2.55 -7.82 -11.07
N HIS A 142 2.38 -7.97 -12.37
CA HIS A 142 3.51 -8.01 -13.30
C HIS A 142 3.35 -6.91 -14.34
N CYS A 143 4.26 -5.93 -14.32
CA CYS A 143 4.29 -4.87 -15.31
C CYS A 143 5.75 -4.44 -15.57
N PRO A 144 6.44 -5.06 -16.53
CA PRO A 144 7.78 -4.62 -16.91
C PRO A 144 7.79 -3.23 -17.57
N PRO A 145 8.94 -2.55 -17.60
CA PRO A 145 9.06 -1.20 -18.18
C PRO A 145 8.60 -1.09 -19.64
N ASP A 146 8.80 -2.15 -20.41
CA ASP A 146 8.49 -2.26 -21.84
C ASP A 146 7.08 -2.82 -22.13
N SER A 147 6.24 -3.01 -21.11
CA SER A 147 4.85 -3.40 -21.32
C SER A 147 4.12 -2.48 -22.30
N THR A 148 3.34 -3.10 -23.18
CA THR A 148 2.39 -2.37 -24.02
C THR A 148 1.39 -1.59 -23.15
N ASP A 149 0.73 -0.59 -23.73
CA ASP A 149 -0.30 0.13 -23.01
C ASP A 149 -1.47 -0.80 -22.62
N GLU A 150 -1.83 -1.76 -23.47
CA GLU A 150 -2.87 -2.76 -23.21
C GLU A 150 -2.51 -3.64 -22.01
N ASP A 151 -1.31 -4.25 -22.00
CA ASP A 151 -0.84 -5.10 -20.90
C ASP A 151 -0.77 -4.32 -19.58
N ARG A 152 -0.30 -3.08 -19.64
CA ARG A 152 -0.23 -2.20 -18.47
C ARG A 152 -1.62 -1.88 -17.92
N GLN A 153 -2.62 -1.68 -18.78
CA GLN A 153 -4.00 -1.48 -18.31
C GLN A 153 -4.58 -2.75 -17.71
N ALA A 154 -4.33 -3.91 -18.32
CA ALA A 154 -4.79 -5.20 -17.80
C ALA A 154 -4.19 -5.50 -16.42
N ALA A 155 -2.87 -5.35 -16.25
CA ALA A 155 -2.19 -5.54 -14.97
C ALA A 155 -2.74 -4.59 -13.89
N ARG A 156 -3.01 -3.33 -14.26
CA ARG A 156 -3.53 -2.33 -13.32
C ARG A 156 -4.96 -2.62 -12.90
N LEU A 157 -5.79 -3.13 -13.82
CA LEU A 157 -7.14 -3.56 -13.51
C LEU A 157 -7.13 -4.77 -12.57
N GLY A 158 -6.19 -5.69 -12.75
CA GLY A 158 -5.95 -6.79 -11.81
C GLY A 158 -5.62 -6.27 -10.41
N LEU A 159 -4.60 -5.43 -10.30
CA LEU A 159 -4.18 -4.82 -9.03
C LEU A 159 -5.33 -4.03 -8.37
N GLN A 160 -6.12 -3.30 -9.15
CA GLN A 160 -7.28 -2.56 -8.65
C GLN A 160 -8.29 -3.51 -7.97
N LYS A 161 -8.66 -4.62 -8.61
CA LYS A 161 -9.64 -5.58 -8.06
C LYS A 161 -9.15 -6.24 -6.78
N ASP A 162 -7.87 -6.58 -6.73
CA ASP A 162 -7.25 -7.19 -5.55
C ASP A 162 -7.19 -6.20 -4.38
N LEU A 163 -6.83 -4.94 -4.67
CA LEU A 163 -6.84 -3.86 -3.67
C LEU A 163 -8.26 -3.58 -3.17
N GLU A 164 -9.25 -3.52 -4.06
CA GLU A 164 -10.65 -3.34 -3.67
C GLU A 164 -11.08 -4.45 -2.71
N SER A 165 -10.82 -5.71 -3.05
CA SER A 165 -11.15 -6.86 -2.22
C SER A 165 -10.46 -6.81 -0.85
N ALA A 166 -9.17 -6.44 -0.82
CA ALA A 166 -8.42 -6.30 0.43
C ALA A 166 -8.94 -5.17 1.31
N LEU A 167 -9.29 -4.03 0.71
CA LEU A 167 -9.83 -2.87 1.44
C LEU A 167 -11.19 -3.18 2.05
N ARG A 168 -12.09 -3.83 1.31
CA ARG A 168 -13.40 -4.25 1.83
C ARG A 168 -13.25 -5.13 3.06
N LEU A 169 -12.38 -6.15 3.02
CA LEU A 169 -12.12 -7.01 4.17
C LEU A 169 -11.64 -6.24 5.41
N ILE A 170 -10.88 -5.16 5.25
CA ILE A 170 -10.42 -4.34 6.39
C ILE A 170 -11.52 -3.41 6.89
N LEU A 171 -12.28 -2.81 5.97
CA LEU A 171 -13.30 -1.80 6.29
C LEU A 171 -14.58 -2.42 6.84
N ASP A 172 -14.92 -3.64 6.43
CA ASP A 172 -16.11 -4.36 6.89
C ASP A 172 -15.86 -5.14 8.20
N ASP A 173 -14.62 -5.18 8.70
CA ASP A 173 -14.28 -5.85 9.95
C ASP A 173 -14.69 -5.00 11.17
N GLU A 174 -15.79 -5.40 11.82
CA GLU A 174 -16.35 -4.73 12.99
C GLU A 174 -15.38 -4.62 14.17
N VAL A 175 -14.51 -5.63 14.36
CA VAL A 175 -13.50 -5.61 15.43
C VAL A 175 -12.44 -4.55 15.13
N LEU A 176 -12.02 -4.44 13.86
CA LEU A 176 -11.07 -3.41 13.46
C LEU A 176 -11.65 -2.01 13.55
N ARG A 177 -12.96 -1.85 13.31
CA ARG A 177 -13.67 -0.57 13.45
C ARG A 177 -13.79 -0.15 14.91
N ALA A 178 -14.18 -1.05 15.80
CA ALA A 178 -14.29 -0.78 17.24
C ALA A 178 -12.93 -0.45 17.90
N ALA A 179 -11.83 -0.97 17.34
CA ALA A 179 -10.47 -0.73 17.83
C ALA A 179 -9.81 0.54 17.22
N GLN A 180 -10.52 1.38 16.48
CA GLN A 180 -9.97 2.66 16.02
C GLN A 180 -9.72 3.58 17.23
N PRO A 181 -8.58 4.31 17.28
CA PRO A 181 -8.39 5.31 18.31
C PRO A 181 -9.52 6.34 18.25
N PRO A 182 -10.04 6.83 19.40
CA PRO A 182 -10.99 7.93 19.39
C PRO A 182 -10.38 9.15 18.68
N GLU A 183 -11.23 9.91 17.98
CA GLU A 183 -10.87 11.11 17.19
C GLU A 183 -10.07 12.15 18.01
#